data_AF-A0A318T9Y6-F1
#
_entry.id   AF-A0A318T9Y6-F1
#
_cell.length_a   1.000
_cell.length_b   1.000
_cell.length_c   1.000
_cell.angle_alpha   90.00
_cell.angle_beta   90.00
_cell.angle_gamma   90.00
#
_symmetry.space_group_name_H-M   'P 1'
#
loop_
_entity.id
_entity.type
_entity.pdbx_description
1 polymer ?
#
loop_
_entity_poly.entity_id
_entity_poly.type
_entity_poly.pdbx_seq_one_letter_code
_entity_poly.pdbx_strand_id
1 'polypeptide(L)' 'MVSVIWTPADKPTERHVVVHAHRDGMPAADKGYFFLSDESDWGGSGPFDMRLDEVIDRAKQKASDEGLHTVVVVRKP' A
#
# COMPACT_ATOMS: atom_id res chain seq x y z
N MET A 1 -15.12 -7.70 3.93
CA MET A 1 -13.89 -8.41 3.51
C MET A 1 -13.10 -7.44 2.65
N VAL A 2 -11.81 -7.21 2.93
CA VAL A 2 -10.97 -6.29 2.15
C VAL A 2 -10.17 -7.09 1.13
N SER A 3 -10.28 -6.72 -0.14
CA SER A 3 -9.57 -7.32 -1.26
C SER A 3 -8.20 -6.67 -1.44
N VAL A 4 -7.16 -7.50 -1.55
CA VAL A 4 -5.81 -7.02 -1.88
C VAL A 4 -5.53 -7.34 -3.34
N ILE A 5 -5.26 -6.29 -4.13
CA ILE A 5 -5.01 -6.37 -5.56
C ILE A 5 -3.56 -5.93 -5.78
N TRP A 6 -2.72 -6.83 -6.27
CA TRP A 6 -1.41 -6.45 -6.81
C TRP A 6 -1.65 -5.91 -8.21
N THR A 7 -1.12 -4.72 -8.52
CA THR A 7 -1.36 -3.99 -9.77
C THR A 7 -1.67 -4.90 -10.97
N PRO A 8 -2.89 -4.85 -11.53
CA PRO A 8 -3.08 -4.75 -12.96
C PRO A 8 -2.99 -3.28 -13.37
N ALA A 9 -2.77 -3.01 -14.66
CA ALA A 9 -2.61 -1.67 -15.23
C ALA A 9 -3.77 -0.69 -14.96
N ASP A 10 -4.91 -1.19 -14.46
CA ASP A 10 -6.13 -0.42 -14.21
C ASP A 10 -6.28 -0.11 -12.71
N LYS A 11 -5.98 1.14 -12.32
CA LYS A 11 -6.25 1.63 -10.97
C LYS A 11 -7.77 1.67 -10.74
N PRO A 12 -8.29 1.18 -9.60
CA PRO A 12 -9.71 1.32 -9.28
C PRO A 12 -10.12 2.79 -9.30
N THR A 13 -11.31 3.07 -9.85
CA THR A 13 -11.91 4.42 -9.84
C THR A 13 -12.52 4.77 -8.49
N GLU A 14 -12.88 3.76 -7.69
CA GLU A 14 -13.38 3.93 -6.33
C GLU A 14 -12.25 4.23 -5.35
N ARG A 15 -12.57 4.91 -4.24
CA ARG A 15 -11.61 5.21 -3.16
C ARG A 15 -11.04 3.91 -2.59
N HIS A 16 -9.72 3.83 -2.50
CA HIS A 16 -9.00 2.63 -2.05
C HIS A 16 -7.72 3.02 -1.29
N VAL A 17 -7.13 2.07 -0.58
CA VAL A 17 -5.79 2.26 0.01
C VAL A 17 -4.75 1.82 -1.01
N VAL A 18 -3.72 2.64 -1.24
CA VAL A 18 -2.59 2.32 -2.11
C VAL A 18 -1.41 1.93 -1.23
N VAL A 19 -0.79 0.78 -1.51
CA VAL A 19 0.46 0.32 -0.92
C VAL A 19 1.56 0.44 -1.97
N HIS A 20 2.59 1.21 -1.69
CA HIS A 20 3.81 1.24 -2.49
C HIS A 20 4.81 0.25 -1.91
N ALA A 21 5.19 -0.73 -2.71
CA ALA A 21 6.20 -1.72 -2.39
C ALA A 21 7.49 -1.41 -3.14
N HIS A 22 8.63 -1.41 -2.45
CA HIS A 22 9.95 -1.30 -3.06
C HIS A 22 10.91 -2.27 -2.38
N ARG A 23 12.02 -2.56 -3.07
CA ARG A 23 13.05 -3.44 -2.56
C ARG A 23 14.17 -2.61 -1.98
N ASP A 24 14.45 -2.76 -0.68
CA ASP A 24 15.48 -1.99 -0.01
C ASP A 24 16.58 -2.88 0.58
N GLY A 25 17.83 -2.42 0.44
CA GLY A 25 19.01 -2.89 1.18
C GLY A 25 19.44 -4.36 1.04
N MET A 26 20.40 -4.73 1.90
CA MET A 26 20.96 -6.08 2.09
C MET A 26 20.73 -6.50 3.56
N PRO A 27 20.07 -7.63 3.84
CA PRO A 27 19.44 -8.54 2.87
C PRO A 27 18.22 -7.88 2.21
N ALA A 28 17.98 -8.23 0.95
CA ALA A 28 16.85 -7.70 0.20
C ALA A 28 15.54 -8.09 0.89
N ALA A 29 14.91 -7.12 1.55
CA ALA A 29 13.58 -7.26 2.12
C ALA A 29 12.64 -6.32 1.37
N ASP A 30 11.46 -6.84 1.01
CA ASP A 30 10.41 -6.00 0.43
C ASP A 30 9.86 -5.10 1.55
N LYS A 31 9.96 -3.79 1.33
CA LYS A 31 9.43 -2.77 2.21
C LYS A 31 8.35 -1.97 1.50
N GLY A 32 7.64 -1.14 2.26
CA GLY A 32 6.67 -0.25 1.68
C GLY A 32 6.02 0.69 2.67
N TYR A 33 5.09 1.47 2.13
CA TYR A 33 4.21 2.37 2.85
C TYR A 33 2.85 2.41 2.16
N PHE A 34 1.84 2.98 2.82
CA PHE A 34 0.50 3.12 2.24
C PHE A 34 -0.10 4.51 2.48
N PHE A 35 -1.05 4.88 1.63
CA PHE A 35 -1.82 6.13 1.70
C PHE A 35 -3.20 5.90 1.07
N LEU A 36 -4.14 6.82 1.30
CA LEU A 36 -5.45 6.76 0.64
C LEU A 36 -5.36 7.30 -0.78
N SER A 37 -6.11 6.72 -1.72
CA SER A 37 -6.04 7.08 -3.14
C SER A 37 -6.44 8.52 -3.46
N ASP A 38 -7.21 9.16 -2.57
CA ASP A 38 -7.63 10.56 -2.65
C ASP A 38 -6.70 11.52 -1.87
N GLU A 39 -5.67 10.98 -1.22
CA GLU A 39 -4.62 11.76 -0.58
C GLU A 39 -3.39 11.87 -1.49
N SER A 40 -2.62 12.95 -1.33
CA SER A 40 -1.33 13.09 -2.01
C SER A 40 -0.35 11.99 -1.58
N ASP A 41 0.36 11.39 -2.53
CA ASP A 41 1.52 10.53 -2.23
C ASP A 41 2.65 11.41 -1.68
N TRP A 42 2.84 11.39 -0.36
CA TRP A 42 3.93 12.11 0.31
C TRP A 42 5.29 11.42 0.19
N GLY A 43 5.41 10.38 -0.65
CA GLY A 43 6.68 9.87 -1.13
C GLY A 43 7.41 8.95 -0.16
N GLY A 44 6.75 8.41 0.87
CA GLY A 44 7.32 7.37 1.73
C GLY A 44 8.61 7.73 2.48
N SER A 45 9.06 8.99 2.45
CA SER A 45 10.33 9.44 3.04
C SER A 45 10.23 9.65 4.55
N GLY A 46 9.76 8.65 5.29
CA GLY A 46 9.60 8.72 6.73
C GLY A 46 9.80 7.36 7.42
N PRO A 47 9.76 7.32 8.76
CA PRO A 47 9.96 6.11 9.59
C PRO A 47 8.88 5.01 9.40
N PHE A 48 8.07 5.13 8.37
CA PHE A 48 6.95 4.26 8.01
C PHE A 48 7.32 3.20 6.98
N ASP A 49 8.58 3.13 6.58
CA ASP A 49 9.09 2.09 5.69
C ASP A 49 9.20 0.77 6.46
N MET A 50 8.10 0.02 6.46
CA MET A 50 7.90 -1.21 7.20
C MET A 50 8.06 -2.42 6.27
N ARG A 51 8.11 -3.63 6.83
CA ARG A 51 8.07 -4.84 6.02
C ARG A 51 6.74 -4.89 5.25
N LEU A 52 6.79 -5.32 3.99
CA LEU A 52 5.64 -5.27 3.10
C LEU A 52 4.42 -6.05 3.62
N ASP A 53 4.63 -7.17 4.32
CA ASP A 53 3.57 -7.92 4.99
C ASP A 53 2.85 -7.08 6.05
N GLU A 54 3.61 -6.42 6.92
CA GLU A 54 3.09 -5.51 7.93
C GLU A 54 2.35 -4.31 7.31
N VAL A 55 2.90 -3.75 6.22
CA VAL A 55 2.28 -2.65 5.48
C VAL A 55 0.91 -3.06 4.92
N ILE A 56 0.82 -4.25 4.32
CA ILE A 56 -0.42 -4.76 3.74
C ILE A 56 -1.47 -5.00 4.84
N ASP A 57 -1.08 -5.54 5.99
CA ASP A 57 -2.03 -5.80 7.07
C ASP A 57 -2.57 -4.50 7.70
N ARG A 58 -1.69 -3.51 7.91
CA ARG A 58 -2.11 -2.17 8.35
C ARG A 58 -2.98 -1.47 7.30
N ALA A 59 -2.68 -1.65 6.02
CA ALA A 59 -3.50 -1.11 4.93
C ALA A 59 -4.91 -1.73 4.89
N LYS A 60 -5.04 -3.04 5.15
CA LYS A 60 -6.36 -3.70 5.29
C LYS A 60 -7.15 -3.16 6.47
N GLN A 61 -6.46 -2.93 7.60
CA GLN A 61 -7.09 -2.34 8.78
C GLN A 61 -7.58 -0.93 8.48
N LYS A 62 -6.72 -0.07 7.91
CA LYS A 62 -7.11 1.28 7.49
C LYS A 62 -8.27 1.29 6.50
N ALA A 63 -8.25 0.38 5.52
CA ALA A 63 -9.37 0.23 4.59
C ALA A 63 -10.67 -0.12 5.33
N SER A 64 -10.61 -1.05 6.28
CA SER A 64 -11.77 -1.43 7.09
C SER A 64 -12.30 -0.27 7.95
N ASP A 65 -11.40 0.49 8.58
CA ASP A 65 -11.74 1.64 9.43
C ASP A 65 -12.41 2.77 8.64
N GLU A 66 -12.01 2.95 7.38
CA GLU A 66 -12.57 3.94 6.44
C GLU A 66 -13.79 3.42 5.66
N GLY A 67 -14.24 2.18 5.91
CA GLY A 67 -15.35 1.56 5.17
C GLY A 67 -15.02 1.23 3.71
N LEU A 68 -13.74 1.12 3.37
CA LEU A 68 -13.24 0.76 2.04
C LEU A 68 -13.08 -0.76 1.91
N HIS A 69 -13.13 -1.25 0.69
CA HIS A 69 -13.09 -2.68 0.39
C HIS A 69 -11.84 -3.11 -0.39
N THR A 70 -10.97 -2.17 -0.76
CA THR A 70 -9.89 -2.41 -1.72
C THR A 70 -8.57 -1.83 -1.23
N VAL A 71 -7.52 -2.66 -1.32
CA VAL A 71 -6.11 -2.29 -1.16
C VAL A 71 -5.39 -2.61 -2.46
N VAL A 72 -4.67 -1.65 -3.04
CA VAL A 72 -3.90 -1.81 -4.28
C VAL A 72 -2.41 -1.75 -3.97
N VAL A 73 -1.68 -2.83 -4.27
CA VAL A 73 -0.23 -2.91 -4.08
C VAL A 73 0.47 -2.62 -5.40
N VAL A 74 1.28 -1.55 -5.43
CA VAL A 74 2.07 -1.10 -6.58
C VAL A 74 3.55 -1.30 -6.28
N ARG A 75 4.24 -2.09 -7.11
CA ARG A 75 5.70 -2.21 -7.03
C ARG A 75 6.34 -1.00 -7.69
N LYS A 76 7.08 -0.20 -6.94
CA LYS A 76 8.00 0.81 -7.49
C LYS A 76 9.30 0.10 -7.91
N PRO A 77 9.88 0.47 -9.06
CA PRO A 77 11.12 -0.13 -9.57
C PRO A 77 12.32 0.16 -8.67
#